data_AF-A0A964QIH4-F1
#
_entry.id   AF-A0A964QIH4-F1
#
_cell.length_a   1.000
_cell.length_b   1.000
_cell.length_c   1.000
_cell.angle_alpha   90.00
_cell.angle_beta   90.00
_cell.angle_gamma   90.00
#
_symmetry.space_group_name_H-M   'P 1'
#
loop_
_entity.id
_entity.type
_entity.pdbx_description
1 polymer ?
#
loop_
_entity_poly.entity_id
_entity_poly.type
_entity_poly.pdbx_seq_one_letter_code
_entity_poly.pdbx_strand_id
1 'polypeptide(L)'
;MHFNARHGKGQVGYQAGERLTIKVNLNQVSSSQKVGNSSFNTRQVVLAMVRQLIEVAGVPDDLITFYDATRSFPDALVDPVHAEFPGVRFIGWDGGKAGRAKYTRDTANQIRWSQPLTLEVVGGNPTYLPTCVIEADYLINMTCMRGHGLAGVTMCAKNHFCSLSVDRDGQPYPWAPKGAGLHPYVAVHDHSLGDAEWGFHQRDMGTYNALVDLMGHRDLGEKTVLFMLDGLYASANQNSALKTSDRWQSAPFDNDWPSSLFFSQDGVAIESVGLDFLRSEPTAKMVYGNVDNYLHEAARADAPPSRVAYDPEGDGIPLSSLGVHEHWDNAADKRYSGNLGLAGGIELVTPQILTAVEEEYGQVTLPVQLELASYPNPFNAGTQISFVLPVRGRQNCSCATRWAGRWSC
;
A
#
# COMPACT_ATOMS: atom_id res chain seq x y z
N MET A 1 16.58 -10.71 4.99
CA MET A 1 17.62 -11.20 4.05
C MET A 1 17.04 -11.94 2.84
N HIS A 2 15.80 -12.42 2.90
CA HIS A 2 15.16 -13.15 1.79
C HIS A 2 14.94 -12.33 0.50
N PHE A 3 14.58 -11.04 0.60
CA PHE A 3 14.34 -10.18 -0.56
C PHE A 3 15.59 -10.00 -1.43
N ASN A 4 16.71 -9.55 -0.84
CA ASN A 4 17.98 -9.33 -1.56
C ASN A 4 18.51 -10.61 -2.22
N ALA A 5 18.35 -11.76 -1.56
CA ALA A 5 18.77 -13.04 -2.12
C ALA A 5 17.97 -13.42 -3.37
N ARG A 6 16.64 -13.21 -3.36
CA ARG A 6 15.78 -13.46 -4.52
C ARG A 6 16.04 -12.50 -5.68
N HIS A 7 16.54 -11.30 -5.39
CA HIS A 7 16.85 -10.27 -6.39
C HIS A 7 18.33 -10.25 -6.80
N GLY A 8 19.07 -11.34 -6.58
CA GLY A 8 20.47 -11.46 -7.01
C GLY A 8 21.48 -10.58 -6.26
N LYS A 9 21.05 -9.85 -5.22
CA LYS A 9 21.92 -9.03 -4.36
C LYS A 9 22.62 -9.85 -3.26
N GLY A 10 22.21 -11.11 -3.06
CA GLY A 10 22.78 -12.02 -2.07
C GLY A 10 22.19 -11.86 -0.67
N GLN A 11 22.76 -12.56 0.32
CA GLN A 11 22.29 -12.57 1.72
C GLN A 11 22.82 -11.35 2.51
N VAL A 12 22.66 -10.16 1.94
CA VAL A 12 23.08 -8.89 2.57
C VAL A 12 21.85 -8.06 2.93
N GLY A 13 22.01 -7.16 3.92
CA GLY A 13 21.02 -6.11 4.20
C GLY A 13 21.13 -4.96 3.20
N TYR A 14 20.43 -3.85 3.49
CA TYR A 14 20.62 -2.57 2.79
C TYR A 14 22.12 -2.20 2.69
N GLN A 15 22.54 -1.72 1.52
CA GLN A 15 23.88 -1.24 1.24
C GLN A 15 23.86 0.27 0.98
N ALA A 16 24.92 0.95 1.42
CA ALA A 16 25.04 2.38 1.24
C ALA A 16 24.94 2.78 -0.24
N GLY A 17 24.11 3.77 -0.54
CA GLY A 17 23.86 4.26 -1.90
C GLY A 17 22.61 3.68 -2.57
N GLU A 18 22.00 2.63 -2.00
CA GLU A 18 20.75 2.08 -2.53
C GLU A 18 19.57 3.03 -2.25
N ARG A 19 18.70 3.21 -3.26
CA ARG A 19 17.56 4.15 -3.20
C ARG A 19 16.28 3.48 -2.74
N LEU A 20 15.54 4.16 -1.87
CA LEU A 20 14.25 3.71 -1.36
C LEU A 20 13.13 4.65 -1.81
N THR A 21 12.16 4.10 -2.53
CA THR A 21 10.95 4.82 -2.93
C THR A 21 9.75 4.32 -2.13
N ILE A 22 8.82 5.20 -1.76
CA ILE A 22 7.65 4.90 -0.95
C ILE A 22 6.40 5.41 -1.69
N LYS A 23 5.55 4.48 -2.14
CA LYS A 23 4.23 4.83 -2.68
C LYS A 23 3.29 5.15 -1.54
N VAL A 24 2.68 6.33 -1.56
CA VAL A 24 1.62 6.74 -0.62
C VAL A 24 0.30 6.91 -1.33
N ASN A 25 -0.82 6.65 -0.68
CA ASN A 25 -2.15 6.91 -1.23
C ASN A 25 -2.59 8.35 -0.96
N LEU A 26 -2.65 9.15 -2.03
CA LEU A 26 -3.06 10.56 -1.99
C LEU A 26 -4.36 10.81 -2.76
N ASN A 27 -5.20 9.80 -3.01
CA ASN A 27 -6.31 9.91 -3.96
C ASN A 27 -7.24 11.11 -3.71
N GLN A 28 -7.45 11.50 -2.45
CA GLN A 28 -8.30 12.64 -2.07
C GLN A 28 -7.58 14.00 -2.02
N VAL A 29 -6.31 14.07 -2.43
CA VAL A 29 -5.50 15.29 -2.40
C VAL A 29 -5.42 15.90 -3.80
N SER A 30 -6.27 16.89 -4.06
CA SER A 30 -6.28 17.65 -5.32
C SER A 30 -5.44 18.93 -5.29
N SER A 31 -4.97 19.35 -4.11
CA SER A 31 -4.04 20.47 -3.97
C SER A 31 -3.22 20.35 -2.68
N SER A 32 -2.06 21.01 -2.63
CA SER A 32 -1.15 20.95 -1.48
C SER A 32 -1.71 21.61 -0.20
N GLN A 33 -2.66 22.54 -0.36
CA GLN A 33 -3.30 23.29 0.72
C GLN A 33 -4.74 22.81 0.94
N LYS A 34 -5.32 23.09 2.11
CA LYS A 34 -6.76 22.88 2.41
C LYS A 34 -7.25 21.43 2.21
N VAL A 35 -6.50 20.46 2.73
CA VAL A 35 -6.88 19.04 2.66
C VAL A 35 -8.03 18.64 3.60
N GLY A 36 -8.45 19.51 4.53
CA GLY A 36 -9.60 19.25 5.41
C GLY A 36 -9.57 17.86 6.06
N ASN A 37 -10.69 17.14 5.99
CA ASN A 37 -10.82 15.74 6.44
C ASN A 37 -10.57 14.73 5.31
N SER A 38 -9.85 15.10 4.24
CA SER A 38 -9.48 14.16 3.18
C SER A 38 -8.75 12.96 3.78
N SER A 39 -9.07 11.77 3.29
CA SER A 39 -8.46 10.54 3.75
C SER A 39 -7.29 10.14 2.83
N PHE A 40 -6.08 10.22 3.38
CA PHE A 40 -4.81 9.82 2.78
C PHE A 40 -3.93 9.22 3.90
N ASN A 41 -2.73 8.72 3.57
CA ASN A 41 -1.85 8.16 4.61
C ASN A 41 -1.65 9.15 5.75
N THR A 42 -1.77 8.68 6.98
CA THR A 42 -1.73 9.53 8.15
C THR A 42 -0.32 10.12 8.34
N ARG A 43 -0.27 11.41 8.68
CA ARG A 43 1.00 12.12 8.90
C ARG A 43 1.87 11.46 9.97
N GLN A 44 1.24 10.86 10.99
CA GLN A 44 1.92 10.18 12.08
C GLN A 44 2.64 8.93 11.58
N VAL A 45 1.96 8.12 10.76
CA VAL A 45 2.54 6.92 10.16
C VAL A 45 3.64 7.29 9.18
N VAL A 46 3.42 8.29 8.32
CA VAL A 46 4.45 8.76 7.37
C VAL A 46 5.71 9.19 8.11
N LEU A 47 5.61 10.05 9.12
CA LEU A 47 6.77 10.52 9.88
C LEU A 47 7.45 9.39 10.66
N ALA A 48 6.67 8.50 11.28
CA ALA A 48 7.21 7.34 11.99
C ALA A 48 7.97 6.39 11.06
N MET A 49 7.45 6.15 9.85
CA MET A 49 8.13 5.36 8.82
C MET A 49 9.49 5.99 8.46
N VAL A 50 9.54 7.30 8.20
CA VAL A 50 10.79 8.00 7.87
C VAL A 50 11.82 7.87 9.00
N ARG A 51 11.40 8.11 10.26
CA ARG A 51 12.28 7.94 11.42
C ARG A 51 12.82 6.52 11.53
N GLN A 52 11.97 5.51 11.35
CA GLN A 52 12.43 4.11 11.38
C GLN A 52 13.44 3.82 10.27
N LEU A 53 13.22 4.33 9.06
CA LEU A 53 14.14 4.11 7.94
C LEU A 53 15.50 4.78 8.18
N ILE A 54 15.50 6.01 8.69
CA ILE A 54 16.74 6.77 8.89
C ILE A 54 17.46 6.35 10.17
N GLU A 55 16.78 6.37 11.31
CA GLU A 55 17.38 6.20 12.63
C GLU A 55 17.65 4.73 12.98
N VAL A 56 16.88 3.80 12.41
CA VAL A 56 16.99 2.36 12.72
C VAL A 56 17.59 1.57 11.56
N ALA A 57 17.06 1.75 10.35
CA ALA A 57 17.56 1.03 9.18
C ALA A 57 18.80 1.69 8.55
N GLY A 58 19.14 2.92 8.95
CA GLY A 58 20.35 3.61 8.50
C GLY A 58 20.29 4.11 7.06
N VAL A 59 19.10 4.29 6.49
CA VAL A 59 18.92 4.82 5.13
C VAL A 59 19.15 6.34 5.17
N PRO A 60 20.10 6.90 4.40
CA PRO A 60 20.27 8.35 4.28
C PRO A 60 18.99 9.03 3.80
N ASP A 61 18.68 10.21 4.34
CA ASP A 61 17.42 10.91 4.06
C ASP A 61 17.28 11.33 2.59
N ASP A 62 18.39 11.70 1.94
CA ASP A 62 18.47 12.05 0.52
C ASP A 62 18.29 10.86 -0.44
N LEU A 63 18.28 9.63 0.07
CA LEU A 63 17.97 8.40 -0.66
C LEU A 63 16.53 7.91 -0.46
N ILE A 64 15.70 8.65 0.26
CA ILE A 64 14.28 8.34 0.49
C ILE A 64 13.40 9.25 -0.38
N THR A 65 12.52 8.64 -1.17
CA THR A 65 11.56 9.36 -2.02
C THR A 65 10.13 8.89 -1.78
N PHE A 66 9.24 9.77 -1.35
CA PHE A 66 7.79 9.55 -1.41
C PHE A 66 7.26 9.94 -2.79
N TYR A 67 6.31 9.17 -3.34
CA TYR A 67 5.68 9.53 -4.61
C TYR A 67 4.19 9.24 -4.73
N ASP A 68 3.54 10.01 -5.60
CA ASP A 68 2.23 9.75 -6.21
C ASP A 68 2.19 10.51 -7.55
N ALA A 69 2.09 9.80 -8.67
CA ALA A 69 2.20 10.40 -10.00
C ALA A 69 0.95 11.18 -10.42
N THR A 70 -0.17 11.07 -9.68
CA THR A 70 -1.48 11.58 -10.11
C THR A 70 -2.06 12.63 -9.15
N ARG A 71 -1.38 12.90 -8.04
CA ARG A 71 -1.85 13.78 -6.96
C ARG A 71 -0.74 14.69 -6.45
N SER A 72 -1.13 15.81 -5.85
CA SER A 72 -0.22 16.76 -5.22
C SER A 72 0.13 16.30 -3.81
N PHE A 73 1.34 16.59 -3.33
CA PHE A 73 1.72 16.31 -1.95
C PHE A 73 1.20 17.37 -0.97
N PRO A 74 0.43 17.00 0.06
CA PRO A 74 -0.14 17.97 1.00
C PRO A 74 0.90 18.48 2.00
N ASP A 75 0.74 19.73 2.44
CA ASP A 75 1.57 20.36 3.48
C ASP A 75 1.60 19.55 4.78
N ALA A 76 0.46 18.95 5.13
CA ALA A 76 0.33 18.12 6.33
C ALA A 76 1.24 16.87 6.35
N LEU A 77 1.76 16.42 5.18
CA LEU A 77 2.73 15.32 5.10
C LEU A 77 4.16 15.82 4.95
N VAL A 78 4.38 16.82 4.09
CA VAL A 78 5.74 17.28 3.76
C VAL A 78 6.35 18.08 4.90
N ASP A 79 5.60 19.03 5.49
CA ASP A 79 6.17 19.98 6.44
C ASP A 79 6.74 19.29 7.70
N PRO A 80 6.05 18.29 8.32
CA PRO A 80 6.61 17.57 9.48
C PRO A 80 7.84 16.73 9.14
N VAL A 81 7.87 16.10 7.96
CA VAL A 81 9.02 15.29 7.54
C VAL A 81 10.22 16.19 7.26
N HIS A 82 10.04 17.30 6.54
CA HIS A 82 11.13 18.23 6.21
C HIS A 82 11.64 19.05 7.38
N ALA A 83 10.84 19.21 8.43
CA ALA A 83 11.32 19.79 9.68
C ALA A 83 12.42 18.94 10.34
N GLU A 84 12.42 17.62 10.13
CA GLU A 84 13.38 16.68 10.74
C GLU A 84 14.41 16.15 9.73
N PHE A 85 13.99 15.90 8.50
CA PHE A 85 14.75 15.22 7.45
C PHE A 85 14.60 15.97 6.12
N PRO A 86 15.29 17.11 5.95
CA PRO A 86 15.13 17.97 4.77
C PRO A 86 15.61 17.33 3.46
N GLY A 87 16.40 16.24 3.51
CA GLY A 87 16.84 15.50 2.32
C GLY A 87 15.75 14.63 1.69
N VAL A 88 14.71 14.24 2.44
CA VAL A 88 13.63 13.38 1.92
C VAL A 88 12.95 14.03 0.72
N ARG A 89 12.67 13.28 -0.33
CA ARG A 89 12.07 13.82 -1.57
C ARG A 89 10.59 13.50 -1.66
N PHE A 90 9.79 14.44 -2.14
CA PHE A 90 8.37 14.24 -2.43
C PHE A 90 8.08 14.51 -3.91
N ILE A 91 7.67 13.47 -4.65
CA ILE A 91 7.48 13.53 -6.11
C ILE A 91 5.99 13.35 -6.45
N GLY A 92 5.33 14.43 -6.88
CA GLY A 92 3.89 14.50 -7.12
C GLY A 92 3.51 14.79 -8.58
N TRP A 93 2.19 14.84 -8.86
CA TRP A 93 1.63 15.34 -10.13
C TRP A 93 2.14 16.73 -10.51
N ASP A 94 2.29 17.59 -9.51
CA ASP A 94 2.83 18.93 -9.62
C ASP A 94 4.15 19.09 -8.86
N GLY A 95 4.79 20.22 -9.09
CA GLY A 95 5.91 20.71 -8.29
C GLY A 95 5.71 22.20 -8.01
N GLY A 96 6.66 22.83 -7.30
CA GLY A 96 6.70 24.30 -7.18
C GLY A 96 6.57 24.87 -5.78
N LYS A 97 6.34 24.04 -4.76
CA LYS A 97 6.60 24.41 -3.36
C LYS A 97 7.90 23.75 -2.90
N ALA A 98 8.64 24.42 -2.01
CA ALA A 98 9.85 23.88 -1.42
C ALA A 98 9.63 22.45 -0.93
N GLY A 99 10.59 21.58 -1.24
CA GLY A 99 10.55 20.18 -0.85
C GLY A 99 9.74 19.23 -1.73
N ARG A 100 9.13 19.71 -2.82
CA ARG A 100 8.36 18.91 -3.77
C ARG A 100 8.91 19.05 -5.19
N ALA A 101 8.91 17.96 -5.92
CA ALA A 101 9.23 17.92 -7.34
C ALA A 101 8.07 17.34 -8.15
N LYS A 102 7.89 17.84 -9.37
CA LYS A 102 6.99 17.22 -10.33
C LYS A 102 7.59 15.88 -10.79
N TYR A 103 6.76 14.85 -10.93
CA TYR A 103 7.21 13.59 -11.50
C TYR A 103 7.73 13.78 -12.92
N THR A 104 8.80 13.04 -13.24
CA THR A 104 9.18 12.73 -14.62
C THR A 104 8.93 11.24 -14.85
N ARG A 105 8.82 10.83 -16.11
CA ARG A 105 8.52 9.44 -16.48
C ARG A 105 9.56 8.92 -17.46
N ASP A 106 9.71 7.61 -17.46
CA ASP A 106 10.50 6.92 -18.48
C ASP A 106 9.59 6.58 -19.67
N THR A 107 9.76 7.29 -20.78
CA THR A 107 9.01 7.02 -22.02
C THR A 107 9.64 5.94 -22.90
N ALA A 108 10.82 5.43 -22.55
CA ALA A 108 11.46 4.35 -23.28
C ALA A 108 10.85 2.98 -22.93
N ASN A 109 10.33 2.83 -21.71
CA ASN A 109 9.75 1.61 -21.20
C ASN A 109 8.25 1.79 -20.94
N GLN A 110 7.43 1.47 -21.94
CA GLN A 110 5.98 1.41 -21.80
C GLN A 110 5.59 0.15 -21.01
N ILE A 111 4.67 0.27 -20.06
CA ILE A 111 4.04 -0.87 -19.39
C ILE A 111 3.39 -1.78 -20.43
N ARG A 112 3.65 -3.08 -20.34
CA ARG A 112 2.95 -4.11 -21.09
C ARG A 112 1.80 -4.66 -20.25
N TRP A 113 0.63 -4.73 -20.86
CA TRP A 113 -0.55 -5.34 -20.25
C TRP A 113 -0.73 -6.73 -20.84
N SER A 114 -1.02 -7.71 -20.00
CA SER A 114 -1.17 -9.12 -20.39
C SER A 114 -2.41 -9.38 -21.24
N GLN A 115 -3.31 -8.39 -21.32
CA GLN A 115 -4.35 -8.31 -22.33
C GLN A 115 -4.48 -6.89 -22.89
N PRO A 116 -4.94 -6.72 -24.14
CA PRO A 116 -5.33 -5.43 -24.66
C PRO A 116 -6.41 -4.76 -23.80
N LEU A 117 -6.16 -3.53 -23.37
CA LEU A 117 -7.10 -2.72 -22.58
C LEU A 117 -8.07 -1.97 -23.52
N THR A 118 -9.20 -2.61 -23.84
CA THR A 118 -10.17 -2.13 -24.84
C THR A 118 -11.54 -1.80 -24.28
N LEU A 119 -11.82 -2.16 -23.02
CA LEU A 119 -13.15 -2.04 -22.42
C LEU A 119 -13.47 -0.62 -21.94
N GLU A 120 -12.46 0.21 -21.69
CA GLU A 120 -12.66 1.55 -21.18
C GLU A 120 -12.78 2.55 -22.32
N VAL A 121 -13.92 3.22 -22.41
CA VAL A 121 -14.10 4.35 -23.33
C VAL A 121 -13.00 5.38 -23.04
N VAL A 122 -12.35 5.87 -24.11
CA VAL A 122 -11.20 6.79 -24.11
C VAL A 122 -9.94 6.29 -23.36
N GLY A 123 -9.87 4.99 -23.05
CA GLY A 123 -8.71 4.32 -22.47
C GLY A 123 -7.74 3.75 -23.53
N GLY A 124 -6.82 2.89 -23.09
CA GLY A 124 -5.86 2.20 -23.97
C GLY A 124 -4.63 3.03 -24.38
N ASN A 125 -4.40 4.19 -23.74
CA ASN A 125 -3.25 5.04 -24.05
C ASN A 125 -1.93 4.41 -23.54
N PRO A 126 -0.79 4.66 -24.21
CA PRO A 126 0.52 4.25 -23.72
C PRO A 126 0.75 4.70 -22.28
N THR A 127 1.12 3.75 -21.43
CA THR A 127 1.27 3.94 -19.99
C THR A 127 2.72 3.76 -19.58
N TYR A 128 3.21 4.64 -18.72
CA TYR A 128 4.61 4.71 -18.29
C TYR A 128 4.71 4.86 -16.77
N LEU A 129 5.88 4.53 -16.23
CA LEU A 129 6.19 4.69 -14.81
C LEU A 129 7.04 5.95 -14.55
N PRO A 130 6.92 6.57 -13.36
CA PRO A 130 7.82 7.61 -12.91
C PRO A 130 9.27 7.13 -12.83
N THR A 131 10.22 8.00 -13.15
CA THR A 131 11.66 7.70 -13.08
C THR A 131 12.11 7.30 -11.68
N CYS A 132 11.56 7.90 -10.62
CA CYS A 132 11.88 7.55 -9.24
C CYS A 132 11.46 6.12 -8.84
N VAL A 133 10.57 5.49 -9.60
CA VAL A 133 10.18 4.09 -9.40
C VAL A 133 11.16 3.16 -10.10
N ILE A 134 11.57 3.52 -11.33
CA ILE A 134 12.56 2.77 -12.11
C ILE A 134 13.93 2.81 -11.41
N GLU A 135 14.37 3.98 -10.96
CA GLU A 135 15.68 4.21 -10.32
C GLU A 135 15.79 3.68 -8.89
N ALA A 136 14.68 3.24 -8.28
CA ALA A 136 14.68 2.70 -6.93
C ALA A 136 15.30 1.31 -6.88
N ASP A 137 16.01 1.02 -5.78
CA ASP A 137 16.47 -0.31 -5.41
C ASP A 137 15.40 -1.07 -4.61
N TYR A 138 14.61 -0.32 -3.85
CA TYR A 138 13.56 -0.83 -2.97
C TYR A 138 12.31 0.03 -3.08
N LEU A 139 11.15 -0.62 -3.08
CA LEU A 139 9.85 0.02 -2.99
C LEU A 139 9.14 -0.36 -1.67
N ILE A 140 8.52 0.61 -1.02
CA ILE A 140 7.52 0.38 0.04
C ILE A 140 6.17 0.82 -0.50
N ASN A 141 5.17 -0.06 -0.45
CA ASN A 141 3.81 0.27 -0.83
C ASN A 141 2.98 0.52 0.43
N MET A 142 2.80 1.80 0.76
CA MET A 142 2.03 2.24 1.91
C MET A 142 0.72 2.87 1.45
N THR A 143 -0.40 2.27 1.80
CA THR A 143 -1.72 2.72 1.35
C THR A 143 -2.66 2.86 2.53
N CYS A 144 -3.83 3.43 2.31
CA CYS A 144 -4.88 3.39 3.32
C CYS A 144 -5.80 2.21 3.09
N MET A 145 -6.36 1.66 4.15
CA MET A 145 -7.35 0.58 4.09
C MET A 145 -8.77 1.14 4.01
N ARG A 146 -9.48 0.94 2.89
CA ARG A 146 -10.87 1.42 2.73
C ARG A 146 -11.62 0.70 1.61
N GLY A 147 -12.95 0.82 1.63
CA GLY A 147 -13.79 0.40 0.51
C GLY A 147 -13.58 1.25 -0.76
N HIS A 148 -14.07 0.76 -1.89
CA HIS A 148 -14.06 1.49 -3.17
C HIS A 148 -15.33 1.19 -3.95
N GLY A 149 -16.00 2.22 -4.44
CA GLY A 149 -17.28 2.05 -5.14
C GLY A 149 -17.24 1.46 -6.55
N LEU A 150 -16.17 0.77 -6.92
CA LEU A 150 -16.00 0.12 -8.23
C LEU A 150 -15.14 -1.13 -8.05
N ALA A 151 -13.98 -0.97 -7.40
CA ALA A 151 -13.04 -2.07 -7.19
C ALA A 151 -13.29 -2.86 -5.90
N GLY A 152 -14.34 -2.54 -5.15
CA GLY A 152 -14.62 -3.08 -3.82
C GLY A 152 -13.72 -2.50 -2.74
N VAL A 153 -12.40 -2.47 -2.97
CA VAL A 153 -11.38 -2.01 -2.01
C VAL A 153 -10.36 -1.06 -2.64
N THR A 154 -9.77 -0.21 -1.80
CA THR A 154 -8.53 0.51 -2.09
C THR A 154 -7.49 0.06 -1.09
N MET A 155 -6.48 -0.67 -1.56
CA MET A 155 -5.36 -1.20 -0.78
C MET A 155 -4.07 -1.11 -1.62
N CYS A 156 -3.07 -1.97 -1.43
CA CYS A 156 -1.72 -1.82 -1.99
C CYS A 156 -1.70 -2.05 -3.51
N ALA A 157 -2.34 -3.09 -4.01
CA ALA A 157 -2.45 -3.41 -5.43
C ALA A 157 -3.06 -2.24 -6.20
N LYS A 158 -4.19 -1.72 -5.71
CA LYS A 158 -4.86 -0.55 -6.31
C LYS A 158 -4.09 0.76 -6.10
N ASN A 159 -3.23 0.87 -5.08
CA ASN A 159 -2.40 2.05 -4.85
C ASN A 159 -1.51 2.36 -6.08
N HIS A 160 -1.08 1.33 -6.82
CA HIS A 160 -0.28 1.47 -8.04
C HIS A 160 -1.02 2.12 -9.22
N PHE A 161 -2.35 2.30 -9.16
CA PHE A 161 -3.05 3.13 -10.14
C PHE A 161 -2.47 4.56 -10.18
N CYS A 162 -2.02 5.04 -9.03
CA CYS A 162 -1.40 6.36 -8.90
C CYS A 162 0.13 6.32 -9.10
N SER A 163 0.67 5.18 -9.57
CA SER A 163 2.05 5.04 -10.07
C SER A 163 2.12 5.20 -11.60
N LEU A 164 1.00 5.49 -12.26
CA LEU A 164 0.92 5.51 -13.72
C LEU A 164 1.00 6.94 -14.25
N SER A 165 1.62 7.08 -15.43
CA SER A 165 1.55 8.27 -16.24
C SER A 165 1.11 7.93 -17.65
N VAL A 166 0.16 8.72 -18.16
CA VAL A 166 -0.34 8.60 -19.54
C VAL A 166 -0.48 10.00 -20.14
N ASP A 167 -0.45 10.05 -21.46
CA ASP A 167 -0.92 11.22 -22.19
C ASP A 167 -2.30 10.97 -22.77
N ARG A 168 -3.10 12.03 -22.85
CA ARG A 168 -4.34 12.09 -23.63
C ARG A 168 -4.25 13.32 -24.52
N ASP A 169 -4.49 13.14 -25.82
CA ASP A 169 -4.41 14.20 -26.82
C ASP A 169 -3.05 14.95 -26.81
N GLY A 170 -1.97 14.20 -26.57
CA GLY A 170 -0.59 14.73 -26.53
C GLY A 170 -0.24 15.52 -25.27
N GLN A 171 -1.08 15.49 -24.23
CA GLN A 171 -0.85 16.18 -22.97
C GLN A 171 -0.89 15.21 -21.78
N PRO A 172 -0.07 15.44 -20.72
CA PRO A 172 -0.16 14.66 -19.49
C PRO A 172 -1.58 14.67 -18.93
N TYR A 173 -2.10 13.49 -18.59
CA TYR A 173 -3.46 13.32 -18.10
C TYR A 173 -3.50 12.94 -16.61
N PRO A 174 -4.14 13.74 -15.72
CA PRO A 174 -4.12 13.50 -14.27
C PRO A 174 -4.93 12.28 -13.84
N TRP A 175 -5.80 11.77 -14.70
CA TRP A 175 -6.56 10.55 -14.48
C TRP A 175 -5.89 9.38 -15.20
N ALA A 176 -4.62 9.14 -14.88
CA ALA A 176 -3.81 8.14 -15.57
C ALA A 176 -4.46 6.74 -15.66
N PRO A 177 -5.14 6.22 -14.60
CA PRO A 177 -5.87 4.95 -14.70
C PRO A 177 -6.98 4.94 -15.75
N LYS A 178 -7.68 6.08 -15.93
CA LYS A 178 -8.72 6.26 -16.95
C LYS A 178 -8.10 6.27 -18.34
N GLY A 179 -7.01 7.01 -18.52
CA GLY A 179 -6.30 7.06 -19.80
C GLY A 179 -5.66 5.72 -20.17
N ALA A 180 -5.15 4.96 -19.20
CA ALA A 180 -4.65 3.60 -19.41
C ALA A 180 -5.79 2.63 -19.77
N GLY A 181 -6.98 2.82 -19.22
CA GLY A 181 -8.16 2.01 -19.51
C GLY A 181 -8.39 0.87 -18.52
N LEU A 182 -8.07 1.09 -17.23
CA LEU A 182 -8.02 0.05 -16.21
C LEU A 182 -9.32 -0.21 -15.45
N HIS A 183 -10.25 0.74 -15.40
CA HIS A 183 -11.41 0.64 -14.50
C HIS A 183 -12.32 -0.56 -14.79
N PRO A 184 -12.67 -0.87 -16.05
CA PRO A 184 -13.52 -2.03 -16.34
C PRO A 184 -12.87 -3.33 -15.86
N TYR A 185 -11.54 -3.46 -15.94
CA TYR A 185 -10.79 -4.67 -15.59
C TYR A 185 -10.69 -4.94 -14.09
N VAL A 186 -11.16 -4.01 -13.27
CA VAL A 186 -11.17 -4.12 -11.81
C VAL A 186 -12.57 -3.91 -11.23
N ALA A 187 -13.61 -3.85 -12.07
CA ALA A 187 -14.98 -3.63 -11.62
C ALA A 187 -15.55 -4.91 -10.98
N VAL A 188 -15.82 -4.87 -9.68
CA VAL A 188 -16.27 -6.03 -8.89
C VAL A 188 -17.78 -6.07 -8.72
N HIS A 189 -18.44 -4.96 -9.09
CA HIS A 189 -19.87 -4.78 -9.18
C HIS A 189 -20.17 -3.69 -10.23
N ASP A 190 -21.41 -3.58 -10.68
CA ASP A 190 -21.82 -2.51 -11.61
C ASP A 190 -21.53 -1.13 -11.01
N HIS A 191 -21.04 -0.23 -11.86
CA HIS A 191 -20.67 1.13 -11.49
C HIS A 191 -21.13 2.12 -12.55
N SER A 192 -21.70 3.25 -12.12
CA SER A 192 -22.02 4.37 -12.99
C SER A 192 -21.92 5.69 -12.22
N LEU A 193 -21.34 6.71 -12.86
CA LEU A 193 -21.38 8.10 -12.39
C LEU A 193 -22.42 8.95 -13.14
N GLY A 194 -23.31 8.32 -13.91
CA GLY A 194 -24.36 9.01 -14.66
C GLY A 194 -23.94 9.51 -16.03
N ASP A 195 -22.69 9.30 -16.44
CA ASP A 195 -22.21 9.51 -17.81
C ASP A 195 -21.77 8.18 -18.45
N ALA A 196 -21.75 8.16 -19.79
CA ALA A 196 -21.43 6.96 -20.56
C ALA A 196 -19.94 6.56 -20.50
N GLU A 197 -19.03 7.47 -20.12
CA GLU A 197 -17.61 7.15 -19.97
C GLU A 197 -17.30 6.46 -18.64
N TRP A 198 -18.15 6.63 -17.63
CA TRP A 198 -18.01 6.06 -16.29
C TRP A 198 -19.02 4.94 -15.98
N GLY A 199 -19.56 4.29 -17.01
CA GLY A 199 -20.39 3.09 -16.89
C GLY A 199 -19.57 1.82 -17.07
N PHE A 200 -19.48 0.99 -16.03
CA PHE A 200 -18.76 -0.28 -16.06
C PHE A 200 -19.61 -1.40 -15.49
N HIS A 201 -19.59 -2.55 -16.16
CA HIS A 201 -20.25 -3.76 -15.69
C HIS A 201 -19.35 -4.54 -14.73
N GLN A 202 -19.97 -5.20 -13.76
CA GLN A 202 -19.31 -6.21 -12.93
C GLN A 202 -18.57 -7.23 -13.80
N ARG A 203 -17.34 -7.57 -13.40
CA ARG A 203 -16.61 -8.71 -13.96
C ARG A 203 -16.81 -9.96 -13.13
N ASP A 204 -16.89 -11.09 -13.81
CA ASP A 204 -16.94 -12.40 -13.18
C ASP A 204 -15.59 -12.79 -12.56
N MET A 205 -15.65 -13.69 -11.57
CA MET A 205 -14.48 -14.41 -11.08
C MET A 205 -13.80 -15.17 -12.23
N GLY A 206 -12.48 -15.32 -12.16
CA GLY A 206 -11.70 -15.97 -13.20
C GLY A 206 -11.70 -15.21 -14.51
N THR A 207 -11.66 -13.88 -14.42
CA THR A 207 -11.42 -13.01 -15.56
C THR A 207 -10.17 -12.19 -15.34
N TYR A 208 -9.51 -11.80 -16.42
CA TYR A 208 -8.33 -10.94 -16.39
C TYR A 208 -8.53 -9.72 -15.49
N ASN A 209 -7.56 -9.46 -14.63
CA ASN A 209 -7.53 -8.30 -13.75
C ASN A 209 -6.19 -7.57 -13.84
N ALA A 210 -6.22 -6.31 -14.27
CA ALA A 210 -5.01 -5.52 -14.52
C ALA A 210 -4.22 -5.17 -13.24
N LEU A 211 -4.78 -5.39 -12.04
CA LEU A 211 -4.01 -5.27 -10.80
C LEU A 211 -2.89 -6.32 -10.72
N VAL A 212 -3.09 -7.51 -11.29
CA VAL A 212 -2.12 -8.60 -11.24
C VAL A 212 -0.85 -8.24 -12.02
N ASP A 213 -0.99 -7.59 -13.17
CA ASP A 213 0.16 -7.04 -13.91
C ASP A 213 0.95 -6.06 -13.06
N LEU A 214 0.27 -5.13 -12.36
CA LEU A 214 0.94 -4.16 -11.49
C LEU A 214 1.59 -4.80 -10.26
N MET A 215 0.98 -5.86 -9.73
CA MET A 215 1.52 -6.65 -8.61
C MET A 215 2.74 -7.49 -9.02
N GLY A 216 2.84 -7.91 -10.28
CA GLY A 216 3.96 -8.70 -10.81
C GLY A 216 4.99 -7.89 -11.60
N HIS A 217 4.76 -6.60 -11.86
CA HIS A 217 5.68 -5.79 -12.64
C HIS A 217 7.01 -5.57 -11.89
N ARG A 218 8.14 -5.73 -12.60
CA ARG A 218 9.50 -5.74 -12.01
C ARG A 218 9.82 -4.48 -11.22
N ASP A 219 9.34 -3.33 -11.71
CA ASP A 219 9.58 -2.01 -11.11
C ASP A 219 8.55 -1.62 -10.03
N LEU A 220 7.48 -2.42 -9.85
CA LEU A 220 6.42 -2.17 -8.89
C LEU A 220 6.38 -3.27 -7.82
N GLY A 221 5.52 -4.27 -7.98
CA GLY A 221 5.29 -5.27 -6.95
C GLY A 221 6.51 -6.15 -6.66
N GLU A 222 7.28 -6.56 -7.67
CA GLU A 222 8.50 -7.35 -7.42
C GLU A 222 9.58 -6.55 -6.67
N LYS A 223 9.67 -5.24 -6.94
CA LYS A 223 10.56 -4.32 -6.23
C LYS A 223 10.06 -3.98 -4.81
N THR A 224 8.86 -4.40 -4.43
CA THR A 224 8.26 -4.04 -3.13
C THR A 224 8.77 -4.92 -1.99
N VAL A 225 9.50 -4.33 -1.05
CA VAL A 225 10.07 -5.04 0.12
C VAL A 225 9.14 -5.07 1.32
N LEU A 226 8.20 -4.12 1.39
CA LEU A 226 7.22 -3.97 2.45
C LEU A 226 5.90 -3.43 1.91
N PHE A 227 4.83 -4.15 2.17
CA PHE A 227 3.46 -3.72 1.98
C PHE A 227 2.88 -3.28 3.33
N MET A 228 2.16 -2.16 3.33
CA MET A 228 1.58 -1.60 4.55
C MET A 228 0.19 -1.04 4.30
N LEU A 229 -0.75 -1.44 5.16
CA LEU A 229 -2.07 -0.82 5.25
C LEU A 229 -2.12 0.11 6.47
N ASP A 230 -2.29 1.40 6.21
CA ASP A 230 -2.65 2.39 7.22
C ASP A 230 -4.16 2.33 7.46
N GLY A 231 -4.51 1.67 8.56
CA GLY A 231 -5.86 1.54 9.08
C GLY A 231 -6.08 2.37 10.34
N LEU A 232 -5.28 3.42 10.60
CA LEU A 232 -5.58 4.30 11.73
C LEU A 232 -6.97 4.93 11.58
N TYR A 233 -7.29 5.30 10.34
CA TYR A 233 -8.61 5.73 9.93
C TYR A 233 -8.99 5.05 8.61
N ALA A 234 -10.22 4.57 8.51
CA ALA A 234 -10.77 3.99 7.29
C ALA A 234 -12.01 4.79 6.88
N SER A 235 -11.96 5.51 5.76
CA SER A 235 -13.16 6.19 5.24
C SER A 235 -14.08 5.19 4.54
N ALA A 236 -15.37 5.53 4.41
CA ALA A 236 -16.34 4.68 3.74
C ALA A 236 -15.95 4.29 2.29
N ASN A 237 -15.34 5.22 1.54
CA ASN A 237 -14.86 4.96 0.18
C ASN A 237 -13.76 5.92 -0.29
N GLN A 238 -13.23 5.67 -1.50
CA GLN A 238 -12.09 6.36 -2.11
C GLN A 238 -12.24 7.89 -2.21
N ASN A 239 -13.46 8.42 -2.28
CA ASN A 239 -13.74 9.86 -2.44
C ASN A 239 -14.41 10.48 -1.21
N SER A 240 -14.63 9.72 -0.14
CA SER A 240 -15.27 10.23 1.08
C SER A 240 -14.27 10.79 2.08
N ALA A 241 -14.44 12.06 2.45
CA ALA A 241 -13.77 12.64 3.60
C ALA A 241 -14.15 11.87 4.89
N LEU A 242 -13.23 11.82 5.84
CA LEU A 242 -13.42 11.15 7.13
C LEU A 242 -14.54 11.80 7.95
N LYS A 243 -15.43 10.96 8.47
CA LYS A 243 -16.56 11.33 9.34
C LYS A 243 -16.61 10.41 10.56
N THR A 244 -17.24 10.87 11.63
CA THR A 244 -17.44 10.05 12.85
C THR A 244 -18.25 8.78 12.60
N SER A 245 -19.08 8.75 11.56
CA SER A 245 -19.82 7.57 11.12
C SER A 245 -18.95 6.49 10.45
N ASP A 246 -17.68 6.79 10.15
CA ASP A 246 -16.73 5.85 9.54
C ASP A 246 -15.99 5.00 10.59
N ARG A 247 -16.31 5.17 11.88
CA ARG A 247 -15.79 4.31 12.96
C ARG A 247 -16.33 2.89 12.81
N TRP A 248 -15.50 1.92 13.12
CA TRP A 248 -15.78 0.51 12.91
C TRP A 248 -16.66 -0.05 14.02
N GLN A 249 -17.71 -0.76 13.61
CA GLN A 249 -18.68 -1.36 14.52
C GLN A 249 -18.28 -2.78 14.95
N SER A 250 -17.45 -3.44 14.14
CA SER A 250 -16.97 -4.79 14.44
C SER A 250 -16.05 -4.81 15.66
N ALA A 251 -16.08 -5.92 16.40
CA ALA A 251 -15.12 -6.15 17.48
C ALA A 251 -13.70 -6.30 16.90
N PRO A 252 -12.66 -5.73 17.54
CA PRO A 252 -12.66 -5.13 18.88
C PRO A 252 -12.83 -3.59 18.89
N PHE A 253 -13.29 -2.99 17.79
CA PHE A 253 -13.33 -1.53 17.63
C PHE A 253 -14.56 -0.90 18.27
N ASP A 254 -15.69 -1.61 18.31
CA ASP A 254 -16.89 -1.26 19.10
C ASP A 254 -17.37 0.20 18.97
N ASN A 255 -17.47 0.69 17.72
CA ASN A 255 -17.77 2.07 17.32
C ASN A 255 -16.62 3.07 17.52
N ASP A 256 -15.37 2.60 17.50
CA ASP A 256 -14.16 3.43 17.48
C ASP A 256 -13.40 3.31 16.14
N TRP A 257 -12.35 4.12 15.98
CA TRP A 257 -11.45 4.03 14.85
C TRP A 257 -10.69 2.70 14.84
N PRO A 258 -10.37 2.14 13.66
CA PRO A 258 -9.68 0.86 13.61
C PRO A 258 -8.29 0.94 14.25
N SER A 259 -7.64 2.11 14.29
CA SER A 259 -6.40 2.33 15.04
C SER A 259 -5.33 1.26 14.79
N SER A 260 -5.29 0.73 13.56
CA SER A 260 -4.56 -0.49 13.21
C SER A 260 -3.57 -0.24 12.09
N LEU A 261 -2.42 -0.91 12.16
CA LEU A 261 -1.43 -0.94 11.09
C LEU A 261 -1.16 -2.39 10.71
N PHE A 262 -1.18 -2.68 9.41
CA PHE A 262 -0.88 -4.00 8.88
C PHE A 262 0.41 -3.96 8.08
N PHE A 263 1.23 -4.99 8.20
CA PHE A 263 2.52 -5.11 7.52
C PHE A 263 2.68 -6.50 6.94
N SER A 264 3.25 -6.60 5.74
CA SER A 264 3.58 -7.88 5.11
C SER A 264 4.73 -7.72 4.14
N GLN A 265 5.46 -8.82 3.91
CA GLN A 265 6.37 -8.95 2.77
C GLN A 265 5.75 -9.76 1.62
N ASP A 266 4.55 -10.30 1.82
CA ASP A 266 3.72 -10.94 0.80
C ASP A 266 2.56 -10.00 0.44
N GLY A 267 2.56 -9.54 -0.82
CA GLY A 267 1.60 -8.57 -1.33
C GLY A 267 0.21 -9.16 -1.55
N VAL A 268 0.06 -10.47 -1.73
CA VAL A 268 -1.26 -11.12 -1.85
C VAL A 268 -1.84 -11.39 -0.46
N ALA A 269 -1.01 -11.78 0.49
CA ALA A 269 -1.45 -12.06 1.86
C ALA A 269 -2.01 -10.82 2.55
N ILE A 270 -1.36 -9.67 2.44
CA ILE A 270 -1.83 -8.42 3.08
C ILE A 270 -3.17 -7.95 2.51
N GLU A 271 -3.37 -8.14 1.21
CA GLU A 271 -4.63 -7.81 0.55
C GLU A 271 -5.74 -8.77 0.99
N SER A 272 -5.43 -10.05 1.16
CA SER A 272 -6.36 -11.05 1.68
C SER A 272 -6.82 -10.70 3.10
N VAL A 273 -5.86 -10.35 3.97
CA VAL A 273 -6.13 -9.93 5.35
C VAL A 273 -6.95 -8.63 5.37
N GLY A 274 -6.51 -7.59 4.65
CA GLY A 274 -7.24 -6.32 4.61
C GLY A 274 -8.65 -6.46 4.05
N LEU A 275 -8.85 -7.34 3.07
CA LEU A 275 -10.17 -7.65 2.52
C LEU A 275 -11.07 -8.31 3.57
N ASP A 276 -10.57 -9.27 4.35
CA ASP A 276 -11.37 -9.96 5.37
C ASP A 276 -11.84 -9.01 6.48
N PHE A 277 -10.96 -8.12 6.93
CA PHE A 277 -11.31 -7.06 7.88
C PHE A 277 -12.39 -6.14 7.31
N LEU A 278 -12.20 -5.65 6.07
CA LEU A 278 -13.17 -4.77 5.44
C LEU A 278 -14.51 -5.48 5.14
N ARG A 279 -14.52 -6.74 4.69
CA ARG A 279 -15.76 -7.51 4.47
C ARG A 279 -16.53 -7.77 5.76
N SER A 280 -15.84 -7.82 6.88
CA SER A 280 -16.44 -8.10 8.19
C SER A 280 -16.87 -6.85 8.95
N GLU A 281 -16.57 -5.67 8.41
CA GLU A 281 -16.94 -4.40 9.00
C GLU A 281 -18.29 -3.90 8.45
N PRO A 282 -19.35 -3.77 9.28
CA PRO A 282 -20.67 -3.34 8.81
C PRO A 282 -20.71 -1.97 8.12
N THR A 283 -19.78 -1.07 8.46
CA THR A 283 -19.70 0.26 7.85
C THR A 283 -19.04 0.26 6.46
N ALA A 284 -18.32 -0.81 6.08
CA ALA A 284 -17.63 -0.95 4.80
C ALA A 284 -18.56 -1.44 3.66
N LYS A 285 -19.62 -0.66 3.40
CA LYS A 285 -20.73 -1.03 2.49
C LYS A 285 -20.36 -1.20 1.02
N MET A 286 -19.17 -0.75 0.60
CA MET A 286 -18.72 -0.86 -0.79
C MET A 286 -17.99 -2.18 -1.07
N VAL A 287 -17.81 -3.05 -0.07
CA VAL A 287 -17.01 -4.27 -0.19
C VAL A 287 -17.92 -5.47 -0.47
N TYR A 288 -18.44 -5.51 -1.69
CA TYR A 288 -19.32 -6.59 -2.16
C TYR A 288 -19.00 -6.98 -3.62
N GLY A 289 -19.56 -8.09 -4.07
CA GLY A 289 -19.26 -8.65 -5.39
C GLY A 289 -17.93 -9.40 -5.42
N ASN A 290 -17.31 -9.45 -6.59
CA ASN A 290 -16.14 -10.29 -6.90
C ASN A 290 -14.81 -9.63 -6.49
N VAL A 291 -14.73 -9.14 -5.26
CA VAL A 291 -13.62 -8.27 -4.78
C VAL A 291 -12.25 -8.96 -4.83
N ASP A 292 -12.21 -10.24 -4.51
CA ASP A 292 -11.03 -11.10 -4.45
C ASP A 292 -10.63 -11.72 -5.81
N ASN A 293 -11.29 -11.38 -6.92
CA ASN A 293 -10.93 -11.93 -8.24
C ASN A 293 -9.42 -11.78 -8.52
N TYR A 294 -8.86 -10.59 -8.30
CA TYR A 294 -7.43 -10.36 -8.53
C TYR A 294 -6.52 -11.14 -7.58
N LEU A 295 -6.99 -11.52 -6.38
CA LEU A 295 -6.21 -12.32 -5.43
C LEU A 295 -6.14 -13.78 -5.86
N HIS A 296 -7.26 -14.32 -6.36
CA HIS A 296 -7.30 -15.65 -6.95
C HIS A 296 -6.43 -15.79 -8.21
N GLU A 297 -6.35 -14.70 -8.99
CA GLU A 297 -5.48 -14.59 -10.17
C GLU A 297 -4.02 -14.46 -9.76
N ALA A 298 -3.68 -13.53 -8.85
CA ALA A 298 -2.31 -13.27 -8.40
C ALA A 298 -1.68 -14.46 -7.65
N ALA A 299 -2.43 -15.12 -6.76
CA ALA A 299 -1.94 -16.28 -6.02
C ALA A 299 -1.64 -17.49 -6.91
N ARG A 300 -2.21 -17.51 -8.11
CA ARG A 300 -2.04 -18.59 -9.10
C ARG A 300 -1.61 -18.01 -10.45
N ALA A 301 -0.78 -16.98 -10.48
CA ALA A 301 -0.44 -16.33 -11.75
C ALA A 301 0.29 -17.25 -12.75
N ASP A 302 0.84 -18.37 -12.26
CA ASP A 302 1.39 -19.49 -13.04
C ASP A 302 0.31 -20.39 -13.70
N ALA A 303 -0.89 -20.44 -13.11
CA ALA A 303 -2.05 -21.16 -13.64
C ALA A 303 -3.36 -20.46 -13.23
N PRO A 304 -3.61 -19.23 -13.70
CA PRO A 304 -4.68 -18.41 -13.15
C PRO A 304 -6.03 -18.90 -13.64
N PRO A 305 -7.11 -18.73 -12.85
CA PRO A 305 -8.46 -19.14 -13.26
C PRO A 305 -8.91 -18.55 -14.60
N SER A 306 -8.50 -17.32 -14.93
CA SER A 306 -8.77 -16.69 -16.21
C SER A 306 -8.03 -17.30 -17.41
N ARG A 307 -7.03 -18.14 -17.15
CA ARG A 307 -6.12 -18.74 -18.15
C ARG A 307 -5.30 -17.70 -18.92
N VAL A 308 -5.21 -16.47 -18.41
CA VAL A 308 -4.31 -15.44 -18.96
C VAL A 308 -2.88 -15.78 -18.59
N ALA A 309 -1.97 -15.71 -19.55
CA ALA A 309 -0.55 -15.67 -19.25
C ALA A 309 -0.22 -14.24 -18.82
N TYR A 310 -0.11 -13.98 -17.52
CA TYR A 310 0.29 -12.67 -17.04
C TYR A 310 1.78 -12.47 -17.31
N ASP A 311 2.16 -11.52 -18.16
CA ASP A 311 3.52 -11.18 -18.56
C ASP A 311 3.63 -9.63 -18.66
N PRO A 312 3.77 -8.94 -17.52
CA PRO A 312 3.82 -7.47 -17.48
C PRO A 312 5.11 -6.89 -18.07
N GLU A 313 6.12 -7.73 -18.32
CA GLU A 313 7.40 -7.35 -18.92
C GLU A 313 7.40 -7.53 -20.45
N GLY A 314 6.52 -8.38 -20.96
CA GLY A 314 6.43 -8.74 -22.37
C GLY A 314 7.67 -9.48 -22.88
N ASP A 315 8.35 -10.21 -22.00
CA ASP A 315 9.56 -10.97 -22.31
C ASP A 315 9.27 -12.44 -22.68
N GLY A 316 8.00 -12.84 -22.64
CA GLY A 316 7.53 -14.18 -22.94
C GLY A 316 7.60 -15.13 -21.74
N ILE A 317 7.93 -14.65 -20.54
CA ILE A 317 7.98 -15.42 -19.31
C ILE A 317 6.77 -15.02 -18.44
N PRO A 318 5.74 -15.87 -18.33
CA PRO A 318 4.62 -15.57 -17.46
C PRO A 318 5.02 -15.53 -15.99
N LEU A 319 4.29 -14.73 -15.22
CA LEU A 319 4.43 -14.62 -13.77
C LEU A 319 4.26 -15.98 -13.09
N SER A 320 5.03 -16.17 -12.02
CA SER A 320 4.76 -17.21 -11.03
C SER A 320 3.78 -16.71 -9.96
N SER A 321 3.31 -17.58 -9.07
CA SER A 321 2.50 -17.18 -7.91
C SER A 321 3.12 -15.98 -7.19
N LEU A 322 2.32 -14.92 -7.03
CA LEU A 322 2.76 -13.66 -6.42
C LEU A 322 2.66 -13.65 -4.89
N GLY A 323 2.11 -14.71 -4.30
CA GLY A 323 1.88 -14.82 -2.87
C GLY A 323 0.70 -15.71 -2.51
N VAL A 324 0.33 -15.69 -1.24
CA VAL A 324 -0.72 -16.58 -0.71
C VAL A 324 -2.05 -15.83 -0.59
N HIS A 325 -3.10 -16.38 -1.19
CA HIS A 325 -4.48 -15.94 -1.00
C HIS A 325 -5.30 -17.01 -0.28
N GLU A 326 -5.95 -16.60 0.81
CA GLU A 326 -6.95 -17.37 1.54
C GLU A 326 -7.78 -16.43 2.41
N HIS A 327 -8.89 -16.95 2.95
CA HIS A 327 -9.69 -16.27 3.94
C HIS A 327 -9.45 -16.87 5.32
N TRP A 328 -9.65 -16.07 6.36
CA TRP A 328 -9.70 -16.62 7.71
C TRP A 328 -10.87 -17.60 7.89
N ASP A 329 -10.84 -18.36 8.97
CA ASP A 329 -11.91 -19.27 9.35
C ASP A 329 -13.21 -18.56 9.74
N ASN A 330 -13.12 -17.49 10.53
CA ASN A 330 -14.25 -16.64 10.92
C ASN A 330 -13.79 -15.27 11.47
N ALA A 331 -14.67 -14.28 11.48
CA ALA A 331 -14.35 -12.90 11.89
C ALA A 331 -14.05 -12.71 13.39
N ALA A 332 -14.41 -13.69 14.25
CA ALA A 332 -14.08 -13.64 15.67
C ALA A 332 -12.65 -14.11 15.92
N ASP A 333 -12.32 -15.31 15.44
CA ASP A 333 -11.01 -15.95 15.67
C ASP A 333 -9.92 -15.43 14.72
N LYS A 334 -10.29 -15.04 13.49
CA LYS A 334 -9.40 -14.48 12.46
C LYS A 334 -8.19 -15.38 12.16
N ARG A 335 -8.36 -16.71 12.18
CA ARG A 335 -7.27 -17.66 11.97
C ARG A 335 -7.19 -18.06 10.51
N TYR A 336 -6.00 -17.92 9.96
CA TYR A 336 -5.63 -18.41 8.63
C TYR A 336 -4.98 -19.79 8.71
N SER A 337 -4.69 -20.43 7.57
CA SER A 337 -4.16 -21.79 7.58
C SER A 337 -2.80 -21.88 8.29
N GLY A 338 -1.97 -20.85 8.21
CA GLY A 338 -0.72 -20.75 8.97
C GLY A 338 -0.95 -20.65 10.48
N ASN A 339 -1.96 -19.91 10.94
CA ASN A 339 -2.36 -19.88 12.35
C ASN A 339 -2.84 -21.26 12.86
N LEU A 340 -3.37 -22.10 11.96
CA LEU A 340 -3.82 -23.46 12.25
C LEU A 340 -2.69 -24.51 12.16
N GLY A 341 -1.44 -24.08 11.91
CA GLY A 341 -0.27 -24.94 11.82
C GLY A 341 -0.07 -25.60 10.46
N LEU A 342 -0.77 -25.15 9.41
CA LEU A 342 -0.55 -25.60 8.03
C LEU A 342 0.62 -24.85 7.40
N ALA A 343 1.47 -25.58 6.68
CA ALA A 343 2.65 -25.00 6.05
C ALA A 343 2.27 -24.12 4.85
N GLY A 344 2.93 -22.97 4.70
CA GLY A 344 2.76 -22.07 3.56
C GLY A 344 1.49 -21.22 3.60
N GLY A 345 0.72 -21.27 4.68
CA GLY A 345 -0.45 -20.43 4.91
C GLY A 345 -0.13 -19.02 5.40
N ILE A 346 -1.13 -18.14 5.38
CA ILE A 346 -1.06 -16.84 6.04
C ILE A 346 -1.02 -17.09 7.55
N GLU A 347 -0.19 -16.33 8.26
CA GLU A 347 -0.19 -16.28 9.73
C GLU A 347 -0.48 -14.83 10.14
N LEU A 348 -1.71 -14.55 10.59
CA LEU A 348 -2.02 -13.26 11.18
C LEU A 348 -1.46 -13.23 12.61
N VAL A 349 -0.47 -12.38 12.84
CA VAL A 349 0.16 -12.21 14.14
C VAL A 349 -0.26 -10.88 14.73
N THR A 350 -0.93 -10.91 15.88
CA THR A 350 -1.20 -9.73 16.69
C THR A 350 -0.21 -9.69 17.85
N PRO A 351 0.56 -8.60 18.04
CA PRO A 351 1.39 -8.47 19.23
C PRO A 351 0.48 -8.49 20.47
N GLN A 352 0.85 -9.27 21.50
CA GLN A 352 0.01 -9.61 22.66
C GLN A 352 -0.32 -8.45 23.63
N ILE A 353 -0.26 -7.19 23.19
CA ILE A 353 -0.58 -6.03 24.02
C ILE A 353 -1.81 -5.34 23.42
N LEU A 354 -2.96 -5.57 24.05
CA LEU A 354 -4.12 -4.69 23.94
C LEU A 354 -3.71 -3.32 24.51
N THR A 355 -3.55 -2.33 23.64
CA THR A 355 -3.39 -0.93 24.06
C THR A 355 -4.77 -0.29 24.14
N ALA A 356 -5.32 -0.14 25.35
CA ALA A 356 -6.40 0.80 25.62
C ALA A 356 -5.79 2.17 25.98
N VAL A 357 -6.42 3.27 25.53
CA VAL A 357 -6.08 4.61 25.99
C VAL A 357 -6.91 4.90 27.24
N GLU A 358 -6.27 5.02 28.41
CA GLU A 358 -6.88 5.71 29.56
C GLU A 358 -6.55 7.20 29.47
N GLU A 359 -7.58 8.05 29.44
CA GLU A 359 -7.41 9.50 29.53
C GLU A 359 -6.98 9.90 30.94
N GLU A 360 -5.70 10.21 31.13
CA GLU A 360 -5.21 10.74 32.40
C GLU A 360 -5.02 12.27 32.30
N TYR A 361 -5.89 13.05 32.96
CA TYR A 361 -5.78 14.52 33.04
C TYR A 361 -4.71 14.94 34.08
N GLY A 362 -3.59 15.55 33.64
CA GLY A 362 -2.59 16.09 34.58
C GLY A 362 -1.37 16.79 33.95
N GLN A 363 -0.75 17.72 34.68
CA GLN A 363 0.24 18.72 34.24
C GLN A 363 1.65 18.19 33.83
N VAL A 364 2.42 19.11 33.24
CA VAL A 364 3.65 19.09 32.40
C VAL A 364 4.98 18.83 33.13
N THR A 365 5.96 18.12 32.51
CA THR A 365 7.41 18.50 32.35
C THR A 365 8.20 17.50 31.47
N LEU A 366 9.11 17.98 30.61
CA LEU A 366 10.04 17.18 29.77
C LEU A 366 11.36 16.91 30.53
N PRO A 367 11.99 15.74 30.31
CA PRO A 367 13.21 15.73 29.50
C PRO A 367 13.27 14.58 28.48
N VAL A 368 13.97 14.86 27.37
CA VAL A 368 14.25 13.97 26.24
C VAL A 368 15.46 13.10 26.56
N GLN A 369 15.29 11.78 26.46
CA GLN A 369 16.36 10.82 26.18
C GLN A 369 15.76 9.69 25.34
N LEU A 370 16.25 9.57 24.10
CA LEU A 370 15.92 8.48 23.18
C LEU A 370 17.17 7.59 23.12
N GLU A 371 17.14 6.42 23.75
CA GLU A 371 18.13 5.38 23.50
C GLU A 371 17.47 4.26 22.69
N LEU A 372 17.99 4.06 21.49
CA LEU A 372 17.65 2.95 20.61
C LEU A 372 18.88 2.04 20.55
N ALA A 373 18.88 0.96 21.32
CA ALA A 373 19.92 -0.05 21.26
C ALA A 373 19.36 -1.32 20.60
N SER A 374 19.35 -1.34 19.27
CA SER A 374 19.23 -2.58 18.49
C SER A 374 20.52 -2.73 17.69
N TYR A 375 21.50 -3.41 18.30
CA TYR A 375 22.74 -3.77 17.63
C TYR A 375 22.46 -4.85 16.57
N PRO A 376 23.08 -4.77 15.38
CA PRO A 376 22.95 -5.82 14.40
C PRO A 376 23.78 -7.01 14.90
N ASN A 377 23.08 -8.08 15.30
CA ASN A 377 23.59 -9.44 15.53
C ASN A 377 24.14 -9.73 16.95
N PRO A 378 23.63 -10.77 17.66
CA PRO A 378 22.54 -11.68 17.28
C PRO A 378 21.15 -11.03 17.29
N PHE A 379 20.30 -11.43 16.33
CA PHE A 379 18.95 -10.91 16.09
C PHE A 379 18.05 -11.05 17.33
N ASN A 380 17.59 -9.92 17.87
CA ASN A 380 16.54 -9.89 18.89
C ASN A 380 15.18 -9.85 18.18
N ALA A 381 14.30 -10.80 18.47
CA ALA A 381 13.02 -11.01 17.77
C ALA A 381 11.93 -9.97 18.11
N GLY A 382 12.30 -8.85 18.72
CA GLY A 382 11.42 -7.74 19.06
C GLY A 382 12.20 -6.46 19.30
N THR A 383 11.64 -5.34 18.85
CA THR A 383 12.12 -3.98 19.13
C THR A 383 11.02 -3.25 19.89
N GLN A 384 11.40 -2.54 20.95
CA GLN A 384 10.50 -1.68 21.72
C GLN A 384 10.71 -0.22 21.30
N ILE A 385 9.69 0.38 20.69
CA ILE A 385 9.69 1.80 20.32
C ILE A 385 8.90 2.56 21.39
N SER A 386 9.44 3.68 21.87
CA SER A 386 8.73 4.59 22.78
C SER A 386 8.93 6.03 22.33
N PHE A 387 7.84 6.78 22.23
CA PHE A 387 7.85 8.23 22.01
C PHE A 387 6.75 8.88 22.84
N VAL A 388 6.90 10.18 23.13
CA VAL A 388 5.90 10.98 23.87
C VAL A 388 5.41 12.09 22.95
N LEU A 389 4.10 12.12 22.71
CA LEU A 389 3.46 13.24 22.02
C LEU A 389 3.23 14.39 23.03
N PRO A 390 3.30 15.67 22.61
CA PRO A 390 3.04 16.83 23.47
C PRO A 390 1.58 16.95 23.95
N VAL A 391 0.74 15.97 23.61
CA VAL A 391 -0.59 15.74 24.16
C VAL A 391 -0.58 14.30 24.69
N ARG A 392 -1.03 14.08 25.94
CA ARG A 392 -0.94 12.77 26.60
C ARG A 392 -1.57 11.67 25.73
N GLY A 393 -0.73 10.74 25.30
CA GLY A 393 -1.07 9.54 24.57
C GLY A 393 0.21 8.75 24.38
N ARG A 394 0.37 7.66 25.13
CA ARG A 394 1.51 6.76 24.99
C ARG A 394 1.15 5.72 23.95
N GLN A 395 1.81 5.75 22.79
CA GLN A 395 1.76 4.67 21.82
C GLN A 395 3.01 3.82 21.96
N ASN A 396 2.83 2.53 22.29
CA ASN A 396 3.88 1.54 22.23
C ASN A 396 3.57 0.63 21.03
N CYS A 397 4.23 0.86 19.90
CA CYS A 397 4.22 -0.07 18.78
C CYS A 397 5.33 -1.11 18.99
N SER A 398 4.99 -2.40 18.93
CA SER A 398 5.98 -3.49 18.88
C SER A 398 5.83 -4.27 17.58
N CYS A 399 6.95 -4.45 16.87
CA CYS A 399 7.06 -5.21 15.63
C CYS A 399 7.67 -6.60 15.92
N ALA A 400 7.05 -7.66 15.40
CA ALA A 400 7.67 -8.97 15.23
C ALA A 400 6.96 -9.77 14.13
N THR A 401 7.66 -10.06 13.03
CA THR A 401 7.30 -11.13 12.08
C THR A 401 8.20 -12.33 12.36
N ARG A 402 7.62 -13.54 12.41
CA ARG A 402 8.37 -14.80 12.45
C ARG A 402 8.17 -15.51 11.11
N TRP A 403 9.27 -15.90 10.48
CA TRP A 403 9.25 -16.69 9.24
C TRP A 403 9.58 -18.14 9.59
N ALA A 404 8.77 -19.09 9.11
CA ALA A 404 9.04 -20.52 9.25
C ALA A 404 9.66 -21.05 7.94
N GLY A 405 11.00 -21.07 7.88
CA GLY A 405 11.74 -21.86 6.90
C GLY A 405 12.50 -22.97 7.62
N ARG A 406 12.14 -24.23 7.41
CA ARG A 406 13.03 -25.37 7.74
C ARG A 406 13.44 -26.09 6.47
N TRP A 407 14.75 -26.16 6.31
CA TRP A 407 15.49 -26.94 5.34
C TRP A 407 15.48 -28.42 5.76
N SER A 408 15.34 -29.32 4.78
CA SER A 408 15.84 -30.69 4.89
C SER A 408 17.34 -30.70 4.52
N CYS A 409 18.10 -31.52 5.24
CA CYS A 409 19.57 -31.58 5.30
C CYS A 409 20.32 -31.56 3.97
#